data_AF-H0A9T4-F1
#
_entry.id   AF-H0A9T4-F1
#
_cell.length_a   1.000
_cell.length_b   1.000
_cell.length_c   1.000
_cell.angle_alpha   90.00
_cell.angle_beta   90.00
_cell.angle_gamma   90.00
#
_symmetry.space_group_name_H-M   'P 1'
#
loop_
_entity.id
_entity.type
_entity.pdbx_description
1 polymer ?
#
loop_
_entity_poly.entity_id
_entity_poly.type
_entity_poly.pdbx_seq_one_letter_code
_entity_poly.pdbx_strand_id
1 'polypeptide(L)'
;MMSLDSEPENFSHQIEYSAELRTNGTLNDTEILLPFPEDERFRNAVENDSEDPNVTISNDFNASTSITDSGYLRLDIGDFRPETPEERFGETEFPDSFNESGELRSANVSGIRKYTSYDFYIRIDYNRSINTSNGLTKEPYLVSNTTECQNARESGCATTQAYMNYETGDQTYLEFDVSLEGRNSWNEGFSWQGNSYRQDFYNSYYDNGYLTGSQDGWVTLTGREVEGDGTYRRD
;
A
#
# COMPACT_ATOMS: atom_id res chain seq x y z
N MET A 1 -18.66 -45.16 -17.17
CA MET A 1 -18.45 -43.80 -16.62
C MET A 1 -17.36 -43.92 -15.58
N MET A 2 -16.15 -43.49 -15.93
CA MET A 2 -15.05 -43.41 -14.97
C MET A 2 -15.28 -42.15 -14.13
N SER A 3 -15.28 -42.32 -12.81
CA SER A 3 -15.07 -41.23 -11.86
C SER A 3 -13.75 -40.59 -12.23
N LEU A 4 -13.78 -39.35 -12.74
CA LEU A 4 -12.61 -38.49 -12.71
C LEU A 4 -12.48 -38.05 -11.26
N ASP A 5 -11.77 -38.86 -10.47
CA ASP A 5 -11.19 -38.39 -9.22
C ASP A 5 -10.29 -37.21 -9.62
N SER A 6 -10.79 -35.99 -9.43
CA SER A 6 -10.10 -34.77 -9.80
C SER A 6 -8.80 -34.70 -8.99
N GLU A 7 -7.68 -34.62 -9.70
CA GLU A 7 -6.38 -34.28 -9.13
C GLU A 7 -6.51 -33.05 -8.21
N PRO A 8 -5.63 -32.89 -7.19
CA PRO A 8 -5.60 -31.66 -6.42
C PRO A 8 -5.27 -30.50 -7.37
N GLU A 9 -6.30 -29.74 -7.74
CA GLU A 9 -6.12 -28.44 -8.37
C GLU A 9 -5.18 -27.64 -7.47
N ASN A 10 -4.05 -27.18 -8.01
CA ASN A 10 -3.12 -26.35 -7.27
C ASN A 10 -3.82 -25.03 -6.95
N PHE A 11 -4.27 -24.89 -5.70
CA PHE A 11 -4.82 -23.66 -5.15
C PHE A 11 -3.73 -22.93 -4.38
N SER A 12 -3.63 -21.63 -4.60
CA SER A 12 -2.82 -20.73 -3.79
C SER A 12 -3.68 -19.58 -3.31
N HIS A 13 -3.58 -19.26 -2.02
CA HIS A 13 -4.09 -18.03 -1.45
C HIS A 13 -2.92 -17.23 -0.86
N GLN A 14 -2.90 -15.93 -1.11
CA GLN A 14 -1.87 -15.01 -0.66
C GLN A 14 -2.54 -13.78 -0.07
N ILE A 15 -1.98 -13.24 1.01
CA ILE A 15 -2.26 -11.89 1.48
C ILE A 15 -0.97 -11.10 1.47
N GLU A 16 -1.04 -9.86 1.01
CA GLU A 16 0.05 -8.91 1.02
C GLU A 16 -0.43 -7.63 1.69
N TYR A 17 0.29 -7.21 2.73
CA TYR A 17 0.14 -5.91 3.36
C TYR A 17 1.35 -5.08 3.01
N SER A 18 1.17 -3.86 2.54
CA SER A 18 2.26 -2.93 2.25
C SER A 18 2.01 -1.56 2.86
N ALA A 19 3.09 -0.90 3.25
CA ALA A 19 3.14 0.50 3.64
C ALA A 19 4.30 1.13 2.86
N GLU A 20 3.99 2.16 2.08
CA GLU A 20 4.94 2.87 1.24
C GLU A 20 5.08 4.32 1.75
N LEU A 21 6.33 4.76 1.90
CA LEU A 21 6.66 6.11 2.35
C LEU A 21 7.47 6.83 1.27
N ARG A 22 7.01 8.01 0.87
CA ARG A 22 7.70 8.89 -0.09
C ARG A 22 7.87 10.28 0.50
N THR A 23 9.09 10.81 0.44
CA THR A 23 9.39 12.17 0.90
C THR A 23 10.51 12.78 0.06
N ASN A 24 10.54 14.11 -0.04
CA ASN A 24 11.64 14.86 -0.66
C ASN A 24 12.70 15.36 0.32
N GLY A 25 12.51 15.13 1.62
CA GLY A 25 13.42 15.61 2.66
C GLY A 25 13.65 14.58 3.74
N THR A 26 14.69 14.83 4.53
CA THR A 26 14.99 14.01 5.70
C THR A 26 13.88 14.12 6.74
N LEU A 27 13.44 12.98 7.27
CA LEU A 27 12.56 12.90 8.42
C LEU A 27 13.41 12.38 9.59
N ASN A 28 13.31 13.02 10.75
CA ASN A 28 14.07 12.63 11.94
C ASN A 28 13.12 12.05 12.99
N ASP A 29 13.61 11.07 13.74
CA ASP A 29 12.87 10.39 14.81
C ASP A 29 11.47 9.93 14.38
N THR A 30 11.40 9.31 13.21
CA THR A 30 10.15 8.99 12.52
C THR A 30 9.49 7.75 13.11
N GLU A 31 8.27 7.92 13.61
CA GLU A 31 7.37 6.86 14.05
C GLU A 31 6.03 6.97 13.32
N ILE A 32 5.53 5.82 12.86
CA ILE A 32 4.23 5.71 12.21
C ILE A 32 3.45 4.57 12.85
N LEU A 33 2.19 4.83 13.26
CA LEU A 33 1.25 3.81 13.73
C LEU A 33 0.17 3.58 12.69
N LEU A 34 0.01 2.34 12.26
CA LEU A 34 -0.85 1.95 11.15
C LEU A 34 -1.94 0.96 11.56
N PRO A 35 -3.10 1.00 10.89
CA PRO A 35 -4.03 -0.12 10.96
C PRO A 35 -3.35 -1.34 10.35
N PHE A 36 -3.69 -2.53 10.85
CA PHE A 36 -3.20 -3.78 10.28
C PHE A 36 -4.35 -4.78 10.24
N PRO A 37 -4.31 -5.79 9.34
CA PRO A 37 -5.36 -6.80 9.31
C PRO A 37 -5.34 -7.61 10.60
N GLU A 38 -6.49 -7.79 11.25
CA GLU A 38 -6.62 -8.66 12.43
C GLU A 38 -6.50 -10.16 12.04
N ASP A 39 -5.31 -10.56 11.58
CA ASP A 39 -4.94 -11.94 11.25
C ASP A 39 -3.85 -12.42 12.22
N GLU A 40 -4.03 -13.63 12.76
CA GLU A 40 -3.12 -14.21 13.74
C GLU A 40 -1.70 -14.42 13.17
N ARG A 41 -1.58 -14.80 11.89
CA ARG A 41 -0.29 -15.00 11.23
C ARG A 41 0.37 -13.67 10.93
N PHE A 42 -0.40 -12.64 10.60
CA PHE A 42 0.13 -11.27 10.50
C PHE A 42 0.73 -10.81 11.83
N ARG A 43 -0.03 -10.94 12.93
CA ARG A 43 0.47 -10.57 14.26
C ARG A 43 1.73 -11.35 14.63
N ASN A 44 1.70 -12.66 14.43
CA ASN A 44 2.84 -13.53 14.74
C ASN A 44 4.08 -13.17 13.89
N ALA A 45 3.88 -12.84 12.61
CA ALA A 45 4.95 -12.39 11.72
C ALA A 45 5.67 -11.15 12.28
N VAL A 46 4.90 -10.16 12.75
CA VAL A 46 5.44 -8.90 13.31
C VAL A 46 6.09 -9.12 14.68
N GLU A 47 5.45 -9.86 15.58
CA GLU A 47 5.89 -9.98 16.97
C GLU A 47 7.07 -10.94 17.17
N ASN A 48 7.24 -11.93 16.28
CA ASN A 48 8.25 -13.00 16.44
C ASN A 48 9.26 -13.08 15.28
N ASP A 49 9.39 -12.03 14.46
CA ASP A 49 10.34 -11.97 13.32
C ASP A 49 10.25 -13.19 12.38
N SER A 50 9.01 -13.63 12.13
CA SER A 50 8.59 -14.76 11.29
C SER A 50 9.59 -15.90 11.07
N GLU A 51 9.45 -16.98 11.84
CA GLU A 51 10.07 -18.29 11.52
C GLU A 51 9.27 -19.12 10.50
N ASP A 52 8.08 -18.66 10.08
CA ASP A 52 7.23 -19.36 9.13
C ASP A 52 7.77 -19.20 7.69
N PRO A 53 8.09 -20.29 6.97
CA PRO A 53 8.57 -20.23 5.59
C PRO A 53 7.54 -19.66 4.60
N ASN A 54 6.29 -19.49 5.02
CA ASN A 54 5.19 -18.94 4.21
C ASN A 54 4.97 -17.46 4.47
N VAL A 55 5.83 -16.83 5.25
CA VAL A 55 5.75 -15.42 5.55
C VAL A 55 7.04 -14.76 5.09
N THR A 56 6.91 -13.70 4.30
CA THR A 56 8.01 -12.86 3.86
C THR A 56 7.81 -11.46 4.40
N ILE A 57 8.84 -10.95 5.08
CA ILE A 57 8.87 -9.56 5.53
C ILE A 57 10.01 -8.87 4.78
N SER A 58 9.72 -7.74 4.17
CA SER A 58 10.71 -6.88 3.52
C SER A 58 10.55 -5.47 4.03
N ASN A 59 11.67 -4.79 4.25
CA ASN A 59 11.70 -3.49 4.88
C ASN A 59 12.90 -2.69 4.37
N ASP A 60 12.64 -1.79 3.43
CA ASP A 60 13.69 -1.02 2.77
C ASP A 60 14.27 0.07 3.67
N PHE A 61 13.52 0.53 4.67
CA PHE A 61 13.92 1.63 5.56
C PHE A 61 14.45 1.15 6.92
N ASN A 62 14.67 -0.16 7.10
CA ASN A 62 15.22 -0.76 8.32
C ASN A 62 14.47 -0.36 9.61
N ALA A 63 13.14 -0.19 9.54
CA ALA A 63 12.34 0.05 10.73
C ALA A 63 12.30 -1.16 11.67
N SER A 64 12.25 -0.87 12.97
CA SER A 64 11.76 -1.86 13.91
C SER A 64 10.23 -1.86 13.90
N THR A 65 9.64 -3.05 13.99
CA THR A 65 8.19 -3.22 13.91
C THR A 65 7.64 -3.89 15.17
N SER A 66 6.45 -3.48 15.60
CA SER A 66 5.76 -4.08 16.74
C SER A 66 4.27 -3.80 16.67
N ILE A 67 3.45 -4.58 17.39
CA ILE A 67 2.04 -4.26 17.57
C ILE A 67 1.86 -3.55 18.91
N THR A 68 1.20 -2.40 18.91
CA THR A 68 0.88 -1.65 20.12
C THR A 68 -0.26 -2.30 20.91
N ASP A 69 -0.34 -2.02 22.21
CA ASP A 69 -1.47 -2.44 23.06
C ASP A 69 -2.83 -1.91 22.55
N SER A 70 -2.81 -0.78 21.85
CA SER A 70 -3.98 -0.16 21.22
C SER A 70 -4.38 -0.78 19.89
N GLY A 71 -3.65 -1.80 19.40
CA GLY A 71 -3.99 -2.51 18.17
C GLY A 71 -3.52 -1.81 16.89
N TYR A 72 -2.34 -1.17 16.90
CA TYR A 72 -1.73 -0.59 15.72
C TYR A 72 -0.39 -1.26 15.41
N LEU A 73 -0.04 -1.36 14.13
CA LEU A 73 1.32 -1.67 13.71
C LEU A 73 2.17 -0.43 13.88
N ARG A 74 3.15 -0.48 14.78
CA ARG A 74 4.18 0.53 14.95
C ARG A 74 5.34 0.27 14.00
N LEU A 75 5.66 1.24 13.18
CA LEU A 75 6.88 1.33 12.38
C LEU A 75 7.76 2.42 13.01
N ASP A 76 8.83 2.01 13.68
CA ASP A 76 9.82 2.91 14.25
C ASP A 76 11.02 2.95 13.28
N ILE A 77 11.03 4.00 12.46
CA ILE A 77 11.91 4.19 11.30
C ILE A 77 13.19 4.93 11.73
N GLY A 78 13.10 5.79 12.75
CA GLY A 78 14.19 6.67 13.17
C GLY A 78 14.49 7.74 12.11
N ASP A 79 15.77 7.92 11.77
CA ASP A 79 16.20 8.87 10.74
C ASP A 79 15.97 8.31 9.34
N PHE A 80 15.03 8.89 8.61
CA PHE A 80 14.77 8.57 7.21
C PHE A 80 15.42 9.62 6.30
N ARG A 81 16.34 9.18 5.44
CA ARG A 81 17.08 10.07 4.52
C ARG A 81 16.89 9.61 3.08
N PRO A 82 16.13 10.34 2.24
CA PRO A 82 15.96 9.94 0.85
C PRO A 82 17.32 9.98 0.13
N GLU A 83 17.66 8.90 -0.58
CA GLU A 83 18.92 8.75 -1.31
C GLU A 83 19.12 9.80 -2.41
N THR A 84 18.03 10.38 -2.94
CA THR A 84 18.10 11.42 -3.96
C THR A 84 17.49 12.73 -3.46
N PRO A 85 18.31 13.78 -3.20
CA PRO A 85 17.79 15.12 -2.98
C PRO A 85 17.07 15.61 -4.25
N GLU A 86 15.93 16.29 -4.09
CA GLU A 86 15.30 17.01 -5.21
C GLU A 86 16.32 17.97 -5.84
N GLU A 87 16.79 17.67 -7.06
CA GLU A 87 17.18 18.74 -7.97
C GLU A 87 15.88 19.47 -8.36
N ARG A 88 15.54 20.52 -7.61
CA ARG A 88 14.69 21.58 -8.16
C ARG A 88 15.43 22.08 -9.39
N PHE A 89 14.98 21.72 -10.60
CA PHE A 89 15.34 22.50 -11.77
C PHE A 89 15.00 23.95 -11.43
N GLY A 90 16.04 24.78 -11.30
CA GLY A 90 15.89 26.20 -11.04
C GLY A 90 14.93 26.79 -12.08
N GLU A 91 14.20 27.82 -11.67
CA GLU A 91 13.34 28.61 -12.56
C GLU A 91 13.98 28.66 -13.93
N THR A 92 13.37 27.96 -14.90
CA THR A 92 13.81 28.10 -16.27
C THR A 92 13.43 29.53 -16.61
N GLU A 93 14.40 30.45 -16.61
CA GLU A 93 14.27 31.72 -17.28
C GLU A 93 13.77 31.37 -18.68
N PHE A 94 12.50 31.63 -18.95
CA PHE A 94 11.98 31.53 -20.30
C PHE A 94 12.86 32.45 -21.15
N PRO A 95 13.54 31.94 -22.20
CA PRO A 95 14.26 32.81 -23.08
C PRO A 95 13.25 33.80 -23.67
N ASP A 96 13.57 35.10 -23.63
CA ASP A 96 12.74 36.20 -24.18
C ASP A 96 12.37 36.03 -25.68
N SER A 97 12.84 34.97 -26.33
CA SER A 97 12.52 34.63 -27.72
C SER A 97 11.32 33.67 -27.82
N PHE A 98 10.16 34.04 -27.26
CA PHE A 98 8.90 33.40 -27.62
C PHE A 98 8.34 34.11 -28.86
N ASN A 99 8.87 33.74 -30.04
CA ASN A 99 8.40 34.30 -31.31
C ASN A 99 7.07 33.62 -31.69
N GLU A 100 6.07 34.42 -32.07
CA GLU A 100 4.67 34.07 -32.40
C GLU A 100 4.49 33.13 -33.63
N SER A 101 5.45 32.27 -33.95
CA SER A 101 5.32 31.29 -35.03
C SER A 101 4.90 29.92 -34.50
N GLY A 102 3.62 29.80 -34.16
CA GLY A 102 2.70 28.70 -34.53
C GLY A 102 3.13 27.22 -34.55
N GLU A 103 4.23 26.80 -33.94
CA GLU A 103 4.55 25.37 -33.77
C GLU A 103 4.58 25.00 -32.28
N LEU A 104 3.44 24.49 -31.79
CA LEU A 104 3.33 23.76 -30.53
C LEU A 104 4.13 22.44 -30.62
N ARG A 105 5.46 22.52 -30.58
CA ARG A 105 6.31 21.38 -30.28
C ARG A 105 6.36 21.20 -28.77
N SER A 106 5.51 20.30 -28.28
CA SER A 106 5.76 19.47 -27.09
C SER A 106 6.54 20.19 -25.97
N ALA A 107 5.91 21.19 -25.35
CA ALA A 107 6.32 21.58 -24.01
C ALA A 107 5.86 20.45 -23.08
N ASN A 108 6.74 19.46 -22.90
CA ASN A 108 6.65 18.49 -21.82
C ASN A 108 6.90 19.27 -20.51
N VAL A 109 5.87 19.98 -20.05
CA VAL A 109 5.83 20.53 -18.69
C VAL A 109 5.26 19.43 -17.81
N SER A 110 6.08 18.40 -17.58
CA SER A 110 5.90 17.50 -16.45
C SER A 110 7.16 17.63 -15.61
N GLY A 111 7.09 18.42 -14.55
CA GLY A 111 8.10 18.37 -13.50
C GLY A 111 8.04 16.98 -12.88
N ILE A 112 8.87 16.06 -13.39
CA ILE A 112 9.04 14.75 -12.78
C ILE A 112 9.81 15.01 -11.49
N ARG A 113 9.07 15.16 -10.38
CA ARG A 113 9.66 15.09 -9.04
C ARG A 113 10.18 13.66 -8.90
N LYS A 114 11.49 13.51 -8.71
CA LYS A 114 12.10 12.21 -8.40
C LYS A 114 11.98 12.02 -6.89
N TYR A 115 11.06 11.17 -6.49
CA TYR A 115 10.88 10.76 -5.11
C TYR A 115 11.78 9.54 -4.86
N THR A 116 12.39 9.46 -3.68
CA THR A 116 12.85 8.16 -3.19
C THR A 116 11.65 7.52 -2.50
N SER A 117 11.24 6.35 -2.99
CA SER A 117 10.22 5.53 -2.34
C SER A 117 10.90 4.41 -1.58
N TYR A 118 10.38 4.13 -0.38
CA TYR A 118 10.81 2.99 0.41
C TYR A 118 9.57 2.22 0.85
N ASP A 119 9.65 0.90 0.69
CA ASP A 119 8.55 0.02 0.93
C ASP A 119 8.79 -0.83 2.18
N PHE A 120 7.72 -1.03 2.94
CA PHE A 120 7.60 -2.10 3.91
C PHE A 120 6.46 -2.99 3.46
N TYR A 121 6.71 -4.30 3.38
CA TYR A 121 5.63 -5.23 3.11
C TYR A 121 5.78 -6.52 3.91
N ILE A 122 4.62 -7.06 4.29
CA ILE A 122 4.45 -8.39 4.86
C ILE A 122 3.59 -9.18 3.89
N ARG A 123 4.14 -10.26 3.38
CA ARG A 123 3.42 -11.23 2.55
C ARG A 123 3.23 -12.52 3.33
N ILE A 124 2.02 -13.05 3.29
CA ILE A 124 1.64 -14.32 3.90
C ILE A 124 1.05 -15.22 2.82
N ASP A 125 1.76 -16.29 2.50
CA ASP A 125 1.31 -17.35 1.61
C ASP A 125 0.57 -18.44 2.41
N TYR A 126 -0.47 -19.00 1.82
CA TYR A 126 -1.22 -20.09 2.42
C TYR A 126 -1.03 -21.39 1.65
N ASN A 127 -0.25 -22.28 2.26
CA ASN A 127 0.09 -23.61 1.73
C ASN A 127 -1.05 -24.63 1.74
N ARG A 128 -2.29 -24.19 1.91
CA ARG A 128 -3.46 -25.07 1.86
C ARG A 128 -4.51 -24.49 0.93
N SER A 129 -5.14 -25.34 0.14
CA SER A 129 -6.34 -24.96 -0.61
C SER A 129 -7.37 -24.46 0.39
N ILE A 130 -7.61 -23.16 0.38
CA ILE A 130 -8.77 -22.60 1.07
C ILE A 130 -9.94 -22.88 0.15
N ASN A 131 -10.95 -23.57 0.68
CA ASN A 131 -12.12 -23.89 -0.11
C ASN A 131 -12.92 -22.59 -0.39
N THR A 132 -12.61 -21.94 -1.50
CA THR A 132 -13.27 -20.71 -1.94
C THR A 132 -14.70 -20.94 -2.44
N SER A 133 -15.13 -22.19 -2.67
CA SER A 133 -16.56 -22.48 -2.96
C SER A 133 -17.48 -22.09 -1.80
N ASN A 134 -16.93 -21.97 -0.59
CA ASN A 134 -17.65 -21.43 0.57
C ASN A 134 -17.13 -20.05 1.02
N GLY A 135 -16.25 -19.41 0.24
CA GLY A 135 -15.48 -18.24 0.64
C GLY A 135 -14.50 -18.52 1.78
N LEU A 136 -13.57 -17.61 2.05
CA LEU A 136 -12.97 -17.55 3.38
C LEU A 136 -14.08 -17.30 4.39
N THR A 137 -14.02 -17.95 5.55
CA THR A 137 -14.98 -17.68 6.65
C THR A 137 -14.98 -16.20 7.06
N LYS A 138 -13.92 -15.45 6.71
CA LYS A 138 -13.79 -13.99 6.52
C LYS A 138 -12.44 -13.67 5.87
N GLU A 139 -12.42 -12.84 4.83
CA GLU A 139 -11.18 -12.24 4.30
C GLU A 139 -10.66 -11.18 5.30
N PRO A 140 -9.35 -11.09 5.55
CA PRO A 140 -8.81 -10.06 6.42
C PRO A 140 -8.91 -8.68 5.75
N TYR A 141 -9.28 -7.67 6.53
CA TYR A 141 -9.48 -6.30 6.08
C TYR A 141 -8.73 -5.34 7.00
N LEU A 142 -8.34 -4.18 6.47
CA LEU A 142 -7.89 -3.02 7.25
C LEU A 142 -9.07 -2.28 7.85
N VAL A 143 -10.15 -2.12 7.08
CA VAL A 143 -11.41 -1.50 7.49
C VAL A 143 -12.55 -2.36 6.96
N SER A 144 -13.54 -2.68 7.79
CA SER A 144 -14.71 -3.47 7.35
C SER A 144 -15.87 -2.59 6.91
N ASN A 145 -16.75 -3.15 6.07
CA ASN A 145 -18.02 -2.55 5.64
C ASN A 145 -17.87 -1.22 4.90
N THR A 146 -16.90 -1.11 4.01
CA THR A 146 -16.76 0.09 3.18
C THR A 146 -17.46 -0.11 1.85
N THR A 147 -18.02 0.96 1.28
CA THR A 147 -18.62 0.89 -0.05
C THR A 147 -17.51 1.14 -1.06
N GLU A 148 -17.47 0.41 -2.17
CA GLU A 148 -16.55 0.73 -3.28
C GLU A 148 -16.76 2.20 -3.67
N CYS A 149 -15.69 2.99 -3.57
CA CYS A 149 -15.73 4.41 -3.91
C CYS A 149 -14.82 4.66 -5.10
N GLN A 150 -15.36 5.33 -6.12
CA GLN A 150 -14.57 5.73 -7.29
C GLN A 150 -13.72 6.98 -6.99
N ASN A 151 -14.07 7.71 -5.93
CA ASN A 151 -13.37 8.91 -5.47
C ASN A 151 -13.52 9.09 -3.96
N ALA A 152 -12.42 9.41 -3.26
CA ALA A 152 -12.34 9.74 -1.83
C ALA A 152 -13.31 10.82 -1.31
N ARG A 153 -13.84 11.67 -2.20
CA ARG A 153 -14.81 12.73 -1.85
C ARG A 153 -16.26 12.25 -1.92
N GLU A 154 -16.51 11.01 -2.32
CA GLU A 154 -17.84 10.42 -2.30
C GLU A 154 -18.29 10.21 -0.85
N SER A 155 -19.57 10.47 -0.58
CA SER A 155 -20.12 10.17 0.75
C SER A 155 -20.10 8.66 0.98
N GLY A 156 -19.38 8.20 2.01
CA GLY A 156 -19.28 6.78 2.34
C GLY A 156 -17.92 6.13 2.00
N CYS A 157 -16.91 6.93 1.64
CA CYS A 157 -15.55 6.42 1.40
C CYS A 157 -14.94 5.71 2.61
N ALA A 158 -14.18 4.66 2.31
CA ALA A 158 -13.31 4.01 3.26
C ALA A 158 -12.31 5.03 3.80
N THR A 159 -12.32 5.26 5.11
CA THR A 159 -11.29 6.05 5.79
C THR A 159 -10.68 5.23 6.91
N THR A 160 -9.38 5.39 7.12
CA THR A 160 -8.69 4.85 8.29
C THR A 160 -7.84 5.94 8.95
N GLN A 161 -7.30 5.65 10.12
CA GLN A 161 -6.45 6.58 10.87
C GLN A 161 -5.03 6.01 10.95
N ALA A 162 -4.05 6.88 10.71
CA ALA A 162 -2.65 6.61 11.02
C ALA A 162 -2.15 7.69 11.99
N TYR A 163 -1.30 7.33 12.93
CA TYR A 163 -0.56 8.32 13.72
C TYR A 163 0.81 8.51 13.10
N MET A 164 1.26 9.75 12.98
CA MET A 164 2.57 10.09 12.45
C MET A 164 3.25 11.05 13.40
N ASN A 165 4.50 10.73 13.73
CA ASN A 165 5.38 11.58 14.51
C ASN A 165 6.74 11.66 13.82
N TYR A 166 7.12 12.84 13.36
CA TYR A 166 8.42 13.07 12.72
C TYR A 166 8.78 14.55 12.70
N GLU A 167 10.08 14.84 12.74
CA GLU A 167 10.62 16.19 12.58
C GLU A 167 11.24 16.39 11.18
N THR A 168 10.88 17.48 10.51
CA THR A 168 11.44 17.83 9.20
C THR A 168 11.38 19.34 8.91
N GLY A 169 11.86 19.76 7.73
CA GLY A 169 11.78 21.15 7.29
C GLY A 169 10.40 21.52 6.75
N ASP A 170 10.01 22.79 6.85
CA ASP A 170 8.68 23.29 6.46
C ASP A 170 8.30 23.01 4.99
N GLN A 171 9.29 22.81 4.11
CA GLN A 171 9.09 22.52 2.69
C GLN A 171 9.20 21.03 2.35
N THR A 172 9.45 20.18 3.34
CA THR A 172 9.44 18.74 3.15
C THR A 172 8.00 18.26 3.11
N TYR A 173 7.68 17.45 2.11
CA TYR A 173 6.39 16.80 1.99
C TYR A 173 6.53 15.30 2.17
N LEU A 174 5.45 14.68 2.62
CA LEU A 174 5.34 13.24 2.83
C LEU A 174 4.08 12.72 2.15
N GLU A 175 4.27 11.76 1.24
CA GLU A 175 3.23 10.87 0.73
C GLU A 175 3.34 9.54 1.47
N PHE A 176 2.20 8.99 1.84
CA PHE A 176 2.13 7.76 2.58
C PHE A 176 0.91 6.95 2.16
N ASP A 177 1.18 5.70 1.82
CA ASP A 177 0.23 4.78 1.22
C ASP A 177 0.25 3.47 2.00
N VAL A 178 -0.91 2.91 2.30
CA VAL A 178 -1.07 1.59 2.93
C VAL A 178 -1.99 0.76 2.06
N SER A 179 -1.61 -0.47 1.77
CA SER A 179 -2.44 -1.39 1.03
C SER A 179 -2.53 -2.77 1.68
N LEU A 180 -3.66 -3.42 1.45
CA LEU A 180 -3.88 -4.82 1.77
C LEU A 180 -4.50 -5.47 0.53
N GLU A 181 -3.86 -6.51 0.02
CA GLU A 181 -4.35 -7.28 -1.12
C GLU A 181 -4.40 -8.76 -0.77
N GLY A 182 -5.57 -9.37 -0.95
CA GLY A 182 -5.72 -10.81 -0.92
C GLY A 182 -5.95 -11.34 -2.32
N ARG A 183 -5.22 -12.40 -2.69
CA ARG A 183 -5.32 -13.07 -4.00
C ARG A 183 -5.63 -14.53 -3.81
N ASN A 184 -6.60 -15.04 -4.56
CA ASN A 184 -6.81 -16.48 -4.74
C ASN A 184 -6.48 -16.84 -6.18
N SER A 185 -5.75 -17.94 -6.37
CA SER A 185 -5.46 -18.47 -7.71
C SER A 185 -5.58 -19.98 -7.76
N TRP A 186 -6.05 -20.49 -8.90
CA TRP A 186 -6.18 -21.92 -9.18
C TRP A 186 -5.85 -22.23 -10.62
N ASN A 187 -5.46 -23.47 -10.89
CA ASN A 187 -5.22 -23.93 -12.25
C ASN A 187 -6.48 -24.59 -12.81
N GLU A 188 -6.98 -24.08 -13.93
CA GLU A 188 -8.02 -24.69 -14.73
C GLU A 188 -7.43 -25.15 -16.08
N GLY A 189 -7.07 -26.44 -16.13
CA GLY A 189 -6.42 -27.06 -17.29
C GLY A 189 -4.98 -26.59 -17.52
N PHE A 190 -4.81 -25.55 -18.34
CA PHE A 190 -3.50 -24.97 -18.69
C PHE A 190 -3.41 -23.47 -18.36
N SER A 191 -4.42 -22.91 -17.69
CA SER A 191 -4.51 -21.49 -17.38
C SER A 191 -4.72 -21.31 -15.89
N TRP A 192 -3.92 -20.40 -15.31
CA TRP A 192 -4.20 -19.88 -13.98
C TRP A 192 -5.38 -18.92 -14.05
N GLN A 193 -6.36 -19.16 -13.20
CA GLN A 193 -7.50 -18.31 -12.91
C GLN A 193 -7.35 -17.79 -11.48
N GLY A 194 -8.07 -16.72 -11.14
CA GLY A 194 -8.00 -16.16 -9.81
C GLY A 194 -8.92 -14.98 -9.60
N ASN A 195 -9.11 -14.63 -8.34
CA ASN A 195 -9.76 -13.40 -7.91
C ASN A 195 -8.89 -12.69 -6.87
N SER A 196 -9.19 -11.42 -6.65
CA SER A 196 -8.52 -10.62 -5.64
C SER A 196 -9.48 -9.61 -5.01
N TYR A 197 -9.15 -9.22 -3.79
CA TYR A 197 -9.65 -8.01 -3.18
C TYR A 197 -8.46 -7.13 -2.81
N ARG A 198 -8.64 -5.81 -2.89
CA ARG A 198 -7.61 -4.85 -2.51
C ARG A 198 -8.22 -3.68 -1.75
N GLN A 199 -7.61 -3.31 -0.64
CA GLN A 199 -7.87 -2.07 0.06
C GLN A 199 -6.64 -1.19 -0.04
N ASP A 200 -6.82 0.02 -0.56
CA ASP A 200 -5.74 1.00 -0.68
C ASP A 200 -6.12 2.27 0.09
N PHE A 201 -5.24 2.78 0.96
CA PHE A 201 -5.44 4.01 1.73
C PHE A 201 -4.25 4.96 1.52
N TYR A 202 -4.55 6.23 1.29
CA TYR A 202 -3.55 7.22 0.89
C TYR A 202 -3.76 8.53 1.67
N ASN A 203 -2.68 9.28 1.92
CA ASN A 203 -2.80 10.66 2.40
C ASN A 203 -2.87 11.70 1.25
N SER A 204 -2.46 11.34 0.02
CA SER A 204 -2.17 12.32 -1.04
C SER A 204 -3.04 12.23 -2.31
N TYR A 205 -3.67 11.08 -2.57
CA TYR A 205 -4.06 10.70 -3.93
C TYR A 205 -5.14 11.57 -4.61
N TYR A 206 -6.09 12.15 -3.86
CA TYR A 206 -7.25 12.83 -4.48
C TYR A 206 -7.23 14.36 -4.37
N ASP A 207 -6.43 14.92 -3.44
CA ASP A 207 -6.47 16.34 -3.10
C ASP A 207 -5.11 17.08 -3.24
N ASN A 208 -4.04 16.40 -3.69
CA ASN A 208 -2.66 16.91 -3.61
C ASN A 208 -2.31 17.41 -2.18
N GLY A 209 -2.98 16.83 -1.17
CA GLY A 209 -2.93 17.23 0.23
C GLY A 209 -1.78 16.55 0.97
N TYR A 210 -0.57 16.66 0.43
CA TYR A 210 0.62 16.14 1.08
C TYR A 210 0.74 16.68 2.50
N LEU A 211 1.23 15.85 3.41
CA LEU A 211 1.62 16.33 4.73
C LEU A 211 2.92 17.12 4.56
N THR A 212 2.91 18.39 4.93
CA THR A 212 4.07 19.28 4.82
C THR A 212 4.58 19.67 6.19
N GLY A 213 5.91 19.74 6.34
CA GLY A 213 6.56 20.04 7.62
C GLY A 213 6.43 18.89 8.62
N SER A 214 6.91 19.13 9.84
CA SER A 214 6.83 18.17 10.95
C SER A 214 5.38 17.79 11.28
N GLN A 215 5.18 16.56 11.76
CA GLN A 215 3.88 16.08 12.23
C GLN A 215 4.03 15.44 13.61
N ASP A 216 3.00 15.62 14.42
CA ASP A 216 2.76 14.90 15.68
C ASP A 216 1.24 14.80 15.84
N GLY A 217 0.67 13.71 15.35
CA GLY A 217 -0.78 13.54 15.42
C GLY A 217 -1.37 12.45 14.55
N TRP A 218 -2.67 12.27 14.75
CA TRP A 218 -3.50 11.41 13.91
C TRP A 218 -3.85 12.09 12.60
N VAL A 219 -3.67 11.36 11.50
CA VAL A 219 -4.07 11.76 10.16
C VAL A 219 -5.10 10.77 9.63
N THR A 220 -6.06 11.31 8.88
CA THR A 220 -7.05 10.49 8.19
C THR A 220 -6.48 10.07 6.85
N LEU A 221 -6.34 8.77 6.64
CA LEU A 221 -6.04 8.22 5.33
C LEU A 221 -7.36 7.91 4.63
N THR A 222 -7.48 8.31 3.38
CA THR A 222 -8.67 8.02 2.58
C THR A 222 -8.34 6.96 1.57
N GLY A 223 -9.23 5.99 1.46
CA GLY A 223 -8.99 4.81 0.67
C GLY A 223 -10.16 4.37 -0.17
N ARG A 224 -9.91 3.32 -0.91
CA ARG A 224 -10.89 2.58 -1.68
C ARG A 224 -10.75 1.10 -1.39
N GLU A 225 -11.85 0.41 -1.60
CA GLU A 225 -11.91 -1.03 -1.59
C GLU A 225 -12.31 -1.49 -3.00
N VAL A 226 -11.54 -2.41 -3.56
CA VAL A 226 -11.80 -3.06 -4.84
C VAL A 226 -12.03 -4.53 -4.53
N GLU A 227 -13.27 -4.96 -4.58
CA GLU A 227 -13.62 -6.37 -4.40
C GLU A 227 -13.81 -7.06 -5.76
N GLY A 228 -13.35 -8.30 -5.86
CA GLY A 228 -13.73 -9.20 -6.95
C GLY A 228 -13.17 -8.88 -8.32
N ASP A 229 -11.98 -8.30 -8.35
CA ASP A 229 -11.19 -8.26 -9.58
C ASP A 229 -10.72 -9.68 -9.93
N GLY A 230 -10.98 -10.11 -11.17
CA GLY A 230 -10.66 -11.45 -11.69
C GLY A 230 -11.87 -12.36 -11.97
N THR A 231 -11.59 -13.65 -12.17
CA THR A 231 -12.59 -14.68 -12.48
C THR A 231 -12.90 -15.45 -11.23
N TYR A 232 -14.17 -15.53 -10.82
CA TYR A 232 -14.60 -16.45 -9.78
C TYR A 232 -14.87 -17.84 -10.36
N ARG A 233 -14.47 -18.90 -9.64
CA ARG A 233 -14.84 -20.26 -10.03
C ARG A 233 -16.36 -20.36 -10.01
N ARG A 234 -16.96 -20.75 -11.14
CA ARG A 234 -18.39 -21.05 -11.22
C ARG A 234 -18.59 -22.50 -10.80
N ASP A 235 -19.52 -22.72 -9.88
CA ASP A 235 -19.97 -24.05 -9.47
C ASP A 235 -20.54 -24.86 -10.65
#